data_AF-A0A6N9SES7-F1
#
_entry.id   AF-A0A6N9SES7-F1
#
_cell.length_a   1.000
_cell.length_b   1.000
_cell.length_c   1.000
_cell.angle_alpha   90.00
_cell.angle_beta   90.00
_cell.angle_gamma   90.00
#
_symmetry.space_group_name_H-M   'P 1'
#
loop_
_entity.id
_entity.type
_entity.pdbx_description
1 polymer ?
#
loop_
_entity_poly.entity_id
_entity_poly.type
_entity_poly.pdbx_seq_one_letter_code
_entity_poly.pdbx_strand_id
1 'polypeptide(L)' 'MDRIIQSPGKYIQGADVINRLGEYLKPLAERWLVVGDKFVLGFAQSTVEKSFKDA' A
#
# COMPACT_ATOMS: atom_id res chain seq x y z
N MET A 1 27.46 -25.17 -1.42
CA MET A 1 26.15 -25.30 -2.09
C MET A 1 25.25 -24.29 -1.41
N ASP A 2 24.82 -23.26 -2.13
CA ASP A 2 24.19 -22.11 -1.50
C ASP A 2 22.74 -22.40 -1.16
N ARG A 3 22.29 -21.91 0.00
CA ARG A 3 20.91 -21.94 0.43
C ARG A 3 20.42 -20.50 0.46
N ILE A 4 19.56 -20.15 -0.49
CA ILE A 4 19.07 -18.79 -0.68
C ILE A 4 17.62 -18.72 -0.24
N ILE A 5 17.29 -17.69 0.55
CA ILE A 5 15.92 -17.30 0.87
C ILE A 5 15.62 -15.95 0.23
N GLN A 6 14.43 -15.83 -0.34
CA GLN A 6 13.90 -14.56 -0.83
C GLN A 6 12.59 -14.29 -0.09
N SER A 7 12.39 -13.04 0.30
CA SER A 7 11.16 -12.59 0.93
C SER A 7 10.81 -11.19 0.44
N PRO A 8 9.53 -10.78 0.57
CA PRO A 8 9.17 -9.38 0.40
C PRO A 8 10.00 -8.50 1.33
N GLY A 9 10.34 -7.28 0.90
CA GLY A 9 11.04 -6.30 1.75
C GLY A 9 10.21 -5.86 2.96
N LYS A 10 8.88 -5.97 2.88
CA LYS A 10 7.95 -5.71 3.98
C LYS A 10 6.65 -6.51 3.81
N TYR A 11 6.12 -7.04 4.91
CA TYR A 11 4.78 -7.62 5.02
C TYR A 11 4.00 -6.84 6.07
N ILE A 12 2.79 -6.36 5.72
CA ILE A 12 1.96 -5.53 6.60
C ILE A 12 0.55 -6.11 6.61
N GLN A 13 0.04 -6.41 7.80
CA GLN A 13 -1.30 -6.94 8.01
C GLN A 13 -1.89 -6.36 9.30
N GLY A 14 -3.18 -6.06 9.28
CA GLY A 14 -3.92 -5.56 10.43
C GLY A 14 -5.27 -5.00 10.00
N ALA A 15 -6.17 -4.82 10.95
CA ALA A 15 -7.41 -4.09 10.71
C ALA A 15 -7.08 -2.66 10.26
N ASP A 16 -7.84 -2.15 9.29
CA ASP A 16 -7.79 -0.75 8.85
C ASP A 16 -6.42 -0.25 8.34
N VAL A 17 -5.51 -1.15 7.98
CA VAL A 17 -4.15 -0.79 7.50
C VAL A 17 -4.18 0.12 6.28
N ILE A 18 -5.22 0.01 5.44
CA ILE A 18 -5.39 0.84 4.25
C ILE A 18 -5.50 2.34 4.59
N ASN A 19 -5.97 2.69 5.79
CA ASN A 19 -6.03 4.09 6.27
C ASN A 19 -4.64 4.72 6.46
N ARG A 20 -3.60 3.89 6.63
CA ARG A 20 -2.20 4.32 6.83
C ARG A 20 -1.30 3.94 5.66
N LEU A 21 -1.88 3.58 4.50
CA LEU A 21 -1.12 3.13 3.35
C LEU A 21 -0.05 4.15 2.91
N GLY A 22 -0.38 5.45 2.95
CA GLY A 22 0.56 6.52 2.60
C GLY A 22 1.84 6.53 3.43
N GLU A 23 1.78 6.27 4.75
CA GLU A 23 2.96 6.25 5.63
C GLU A 23 3.97 5.19 5.20
N TYR A 24 3.48 4.05 4.71
CA TYR A 24 4.33 2.95 4.26
C TYR A 24 4.93 3.17 2.87
N LEU A 25 4.23 3.91 2.01
CA LEU A 25 4.63 4.16 0.62
C LEU A 25 5.50 5.41 0.47
N LYS A 26 5.30 6.45 1.29
CA LYS A 26 6.05 7.72 1.20
C LYS A 26 7.59 7.55 1.15
N PRO A 27 8.22 6.63 1.89
CA PRO A 27 9.66 6.40 1.80
C PRO A 27 10.13 5.72 0.50
N LEU A 28 9.22 5.17 -0.31
CA LEU A 28 9.55 4.38 -1.50
C LEU A 28 9.52 5.20 -2.79
N ALA A 29 8.63 6.20 -2.90
CA ALA A 29 8.51 7.12 -4.04
C ALA A 29 7.56 8.29 -3.74
N GLU A 30 7.66 9.34 -4.56
CA GLU A 30 6.84 10.56 -4.42
C GLU A 30 5.45 10.45 -5.09
N ARG A 31 5.26 9.55 -6.06
CA ARG A 31 4.01 9.41 -6.82
C ARG A 31 3.72 7.94 -7.14
N TRP A 32 2.44 7.59 -7.16
CA TRP A 32 1.96 6.23 -7.32
C TRP A 32 0.83 6.15 -8.35
N LEU A 33 0.88 5.14 -9.22
CA LEU A 33 -0.27 4.72 -10.02
C LEU A 33 -1.02 3.64 -9.23
N VAL A 34 -2.23 3.95 -8.78
CA VAL A 34 -3.10 2.98 -8.11
C VAL A 34 -3.93 2.26 -9.17
N VAL A 35 -3.80 0.93 -9.23
CA VAL A 35 -4.52 0.08 -10.20
C VAL A 35 -5.52 -0.79 -9.44
N GLY A 36 -6.79 -0.73 -9.84
CA GLY A 36 -7.86 -1.57 -9.30
C GLY A 36 -9.07 -1.56 -10.24
N ASP A 37 -9.92 -2.57 -10.14
CA ASP A 37 -11.17 -2.60 -10.90
C ASP A 37 -12.21 -1.62 -10.32
N LYS A 38 -13.32 -1.46 -11.05
CA LYS A 38 -14.41 -0.55 -10.65
C LYS A 38 -15.03 -0.90 -9.30
N PHE A 39 -15.14 -2.19 -8.96
CA PHE A 39 -15.75 -2.63 -7.71
C PHE A 39 -14.86 -2.30 -6.51
N VAL A 40 -13.57 -2.65 -6.60
CA VAL A 40 -12.58 -2.40 -5.54
C VAL A 40 -12.36 -0.92 -5.34
N LEU A 41 -12.15 -0.15 -6.42
CA LEU A 41 -11.96 1.30 -6.31
C LEU A 41 -13.24 2.00 -5.83
N GLY A 42 -14.42 1.49 -6.18
CA GLY A 42 -15.69 1.99 -5.66
C GLY A 42 -15.81 1.94 -4.14
N PHE A 43 -15.09 1.03 -3.48
CA PHE A 43 -15.04 0.91 -2.02
C PHE A 43 -13.81 1.60 -1.41
N ALA A 44 -12.62 1.43 -2.00
CA ALA A 44 -11.35 1.74 -1.35
C ALA A 44 -10.74 3.09 -1.76
N GLN A 45 -11.15 3.68 -2.88
CA GLN A 45 -10.44 4.82 -3.47
C GLN A 45 -10.37 6.03 -2.54
N SER A 46 -11.49 6.42 -1.93
CA SER A 46 -11.53 7.59 -1.03
C SER A 46 -10.61 7.42 0.18
N THR A 47 -10.55 6.21 0.73
CA THR A 47 -9.67 5.85 1.84
C THR A 47 -8.19 5.89 1.43
N VAL A 48 -7.85 5.34 0.26
CA VAL A 48 -6.49 5.38 -0.28
C VAL A 48 -6.04 6.82 -0.53
N GLU A 49 -6.86 7.64 -1.19
CA GLU A 49 -6.56 9.05 -1.43
C GLU A 49 -6.37 9.83 -0.13
N LYS A 50 -7.21 9.57 0.88
CA LYS A 50 -7.07 10.18 2.20
C LYS A 50 -5.76 9.77 2.86
N SER A 51 -5.42 8.48 2.84
CA SER A 51 -4.17 7.98 3.42
C SER A 51 -2.92 8.62 2.80
N PHE A 52 -2.97 8.98 1.51
CA PHE A 52 -1.86 9.66 0.83
C PHE A 52 -1.76 11.14 1.16
N LYS A 53 -2.89 11.81 1.42
CA LYS A 53 -2.93 13.22 1.84
C LYS A 53 -2.47 13.41 3.28
N ASP A 54 -2.81 12.45 4.14
CA ASP A 54 -2.52 12.52 5.58
C ASP A 54 -1.07 12.11 5.93
N ALA A 55 -0.34 11.50 4.98
CA ALA A 55 1.01 10.95 5.17
C ALA A 55 2.16 11.94 4.87
#